data_AF-A0A097QS82-F1
#
_entry.id   AF-A0A097QS82-F1
#
_cell.length_a   1.000
_cell.length_b   1.000
_cell.length_c   1.000
_cell.angle_alpha   90.00
_cell.angle_beta   90.00
_cell.angle_gamma   90.00
#
_symmetry.space_group_name_H-M   'P 1'
#
loop_
_entity.id
_entity.type
_entity.pdbx_description
1 polymer ?
#
loop_
_entity_poly.entity_id
_entity_poly.type
_entity_poly.pdbx_seq_one_letter_code
_entity_poly.pdbx_strand_id
1 'polypeptide(L)'
;MEELSEALKAIERELNFAKKAYRASVFLYWAWAMPGVYLLAQILSKYAGISEGNAIQWLSLAAVVGFIAEERKTFRRVIQLEEALGHIEETSRGYVLAQVIVWPLSALIASVYTENEGLWLLVFIGLGLFLLTGVEFIFIGKRDWKTALAGVILLSSTALYTGFGYAVMAVAFAFSLTAYLHLKGAMRE
;
A
#
# COMPACT_ATOMS: atom_id res chain seq x y z
N MET A 1 -8.42 -31.04 -24.50
CA MET A 1 -8.26 -29.64 -25.02
C MET A 1 -9.18 -28.68 -24.26
N GLU A 2 -10.44 -29.04 -23.97
CA GLU A 2 -11.32 -28.25 -23.08
C GLU A 2 -10.78 -28.13 -21.65
N GLU A 3 -10.31 -29.22 -21.03
CA GLU A 3 -9.77 -29.16 -19.66
C GLU A 3 -8.56 -28.22 -19.51
N LEU A 4 -7.71 -28.13 -20.54
CA LEU A 4 -6.55 -27.23 -20.55
C LEU A 4 -6.99 -25.76 -20.73
N SER A 5 -8.03 -25.53 -21.53
CA SER A 5 -8.66 -24.21 -21.70
C SER A 5 -9.38 -23.75 -20.44
N GLU A 6 -10.03 -24.66 -19.71
CA GLU A 6 -10.70 -24.34 -18.45
C GLU A 6 -9.68 -24.07 -17.34
N ALA A 7 -8.60 -24.85 -17.27
CA ALA A 7 -7.49 -24.61 -16.36
C ALA A 7 -6.82 -23.24 -16.64
N LEU A 8 -6.56 -22.89 -17.90
CA LEU A 8 -6.01 -21.57 -18.26
C LEU A 8 -6.95 -20.42 -17.88
N LYS A 9 -8.26 -20.56 -18.15
CA LYS A 9 -9.26 -19.56 -17.74
C LYS A 9 -9.42 -19.45 -16.22
N ALA A 10 -9.21 -20.53 -15.48
CA ALA A 10 -9.22 -20.54 -14.03
C ALA A 10 -7.99 -19.80 -13.48
N ILE A 11 -6.80 -20.09 -14.01
CA ILE A 11 -5.56 -19.43 -13.59
C ILE A 11 -5.55 -17.94 -14.02
N GLU A 12 -6.11 -17.58 -15.17
CA GLU A 12 -6.26 -16.17 -15.59
C GLU A 12 -7.23 -15.40 -14.66
N ARG A 13 -8.30 -16.06 -14.21
CA ARG A 13 -9.20 -15.51 -13.16
C ARG A 13 -8.48 -15.36 -11.83
N GLU A 14 -7.69 -16.35 -11.43
CA GLU A 14 -6.88 -16.26 -10.21
C GLU A 14 -5.81 -15.18 -10.31
N LEU A 15 -5.18 -14.98 -11.46
CA LEU A 15 -4.21 -13.91 -11.69
C LEU A 15 -4.87 -12.54 -11.60
N ASN A 16 -6.03 -12.35 -12.23
CA ASN A 16 -6.79 -11.11 -12.13
C ASN A 16 -7.28 -10.85 -10.70
N PHE A 17 -7.69 -11.89 -9.98
CA PHE A 17 -8.07 -11.80 -8.57
C PHE A 17 -6.85 -11.46 -7.70
N ALA A 18 -5.71 -12.09 -7.92
CA ALA A 18 -4.46 -11.83 -7.21
C ALA A 18 -3.95 -10.41 -7.46
N LYS A 19 -4.02 -9.90 -8.70
CA LYS A 19 -3.68 -8.51 -9.05
C LYS A 19 -4.62 -7.51 -8.36
N LYS A 20 -5.93 -7.81 -8.30
CA LYS A 20 -6.92 -6.96 -7.63
C LYS A 20 -6.77 -7.01 -6.10
N ALA A 21 -6.49 -8.19 -5.54
CA ALA A 21 -6.23 -8.40 -4.12
C ALA A 21 -4.93 -7.73 -3.67
N TYR A 22 -3.88 -7.77 -4.51
CA TYR A 22 -2.62 -7.06 -4.29
C TYR A 22 -2.82 -5.53 -4.24
N ARG A 23 -3.66 -4.99 -5.14
CA ARG A 23 -3.99 -3.56 -5.08
C ARG A 23 -4.75 -3.20 -3.79
N ALA A 24 -5.66 -4.06 -3.36
CA ALA A 24 -6.44 -3.86 -2.13
C ALA A 24 -5.61 -4.08 -0.86
N SER A 25 -4.58 -4.94 -0.88
CA SER A 25 -3.79 -5.29 0.30
C SER A 25 -3.00 -4.10 0.84
N VAL A 26 -2.50 -3.21 -0.03
CA VAL A 26 -1.85 -1.97 0.40
C VAL A 26 -2.80 -1.13 1.25
N PHE A 27 -4.05 -0.99 0.82
CA PHE A 27 -5.04 -0.22 1.56
C PHE A 27 -5.42 -0.91 2.88
N LEU A 28 -5.71 -2.22 2.83
CA LEU A 28 -6.07 -2.95 4.04
C LEU A 28 -4.95 -2.98 5.08
N TYR A 29 -3.69 -3.10 4.63
CA TYR A 29 -2.52 -3.11 5.49
C TYR A 29 -2.43 -1.82 6.31
N TRP A 30 -2.33 -0.66 5.64
CA TRP A 30 -2.11 0.61 6.35
C TRP A 30 -3.35 1.09 7.10
N ALA A 31 -4.55 0.73 6.66
CA ALA A 31 -5.78 0.99 7.40
C ALA A 31 -5.80 0.30 8.78
N TRP A 32 -5.10 -0.84 8.93
CA TRP A 32 -5.03 -1.57 10.19
C TRP A 32 -3.73 -1.29 10.95
N ALA A 33 -2.60 -1.19 10.25
CA ALA A 33 -1.29 -0.98 10.83
C ALA A 33 -1.20 0.36 11.58
N MET A 34 -1.72 1.46 11.02
CA MET A 34 -1.66 2.79 11.65
C MET A 34 -2.41 2.83 13.00
N PRO A 35 -3.69 2.42 13.08
CA PRO A 35 -4.37 2.29 14.37
C PRO A 35 -3.68 1.30 15.31
N GLY A 36 -3.19 0.17 14.80
CA GLY A 36 -2.48 -0.84 15.59
C GLY A 36 -1.23 -0.28 16.26
N VAL A 37 -0.39 0.44 15.51
CA VAL A 37 0.80 1.14 16.01
C VAL A 37 0.42 2.12 17.11
N TYR A 38 -0.60 2.95 16.89
CA TYR A 38 -1.02 3.95 17.87
C TYR A 38 -1.53 3.33 19.17
N LEU A 39 -2.40 2.32 19.09
CA LEU A 39 -2.95 1.65 20.26
C LEU A 39 -1.86 0.89 21.03
N LEU A 40 -0.99 0.16 20.34
CA LEU A 40 0.12 -0.55 20.98
C LEU A 40 1.11 0.43 21.61
N ALA A 41 1.42 1.55 20.97
CA ALA A 41 2.27 2.58 21.56
C ALA A 41 1.67 3.14 22.86
N GLN A 42 0.36 3.40 22.89
CA GLN A 42 -0.32 3.84 24.11
C GLN A 42 -0.31 2.77 25.21
N ILE A 43 -0.51 1.50 24.86
CA ILE A 43 -0.44 0.39 25.83
C ILE A 43 0.98 0.26 26.39
N LEU A 44 2.00 0.26 25.53
CA LEU A 44 3.39 0.18 25.96
C LEU A 44 3.80 1.39 26.81
N SER A 45 3.32 2.58 26.46
CA SER A 45 3.54 3.78 27.25
C SER A 45 2.93 3.67 28.64
N LYS A 46 1.67 3.24 28.71
CA LYS A 46 0.92 3.15 29.96
C LYS A 46 1.37 2.01 30.88
N TYR A 47 1.77 0.86 30.33
CA TYR A 47 2.01 -0.36 31.10
C TYR A 47 3.47 -0.81 31.15
N ALA A 48 4.29 -0.46 30.15
CA ALA A 48 5.71 -0.85 30.09
C ALA A 48 6.66 0.31 30.42
N GLY A 49 6.15 1.54 30.63
CA GLY A 49 6.95 2.72 30.94
C GLY A 49 7.84 3.20 29.79
N ILE A 50 7.60 2.72 28.56
CA ILE A 50 8.32 3.14 27.35
C ILE A 50 7.76 4.49 26.90
N SER A 51 8.60 5.46 26.51
CA SER A 51 8.05 6.72 26.01
C SER A 51 7.21 6.49 24.74
N GLU A 52 6.06 7.18 24.65
CA GLU A 52 5.14 7.06 23.51
C GLU A 52 5.85 7.31 22.17
N GLY A 53 6.72 8.31 22.11
CA GLY A 53 7.53 8.61 20.93
C GLY A 53 8.43 7.44 20.50
N ASN A 54 9.15 6.82 21.45
CA ASN A 54 10.01 5.68 21.13
C ASN A 54 9.18 4.47 20.71
N ALA A 55 8.05 4.22 21.36
CA ALA A 55 7.16 3.12 20.98
C ALA A 55 6.60 3.31 19.56
N ILE A 56 6.15 4.53 19.23
CA ILE A 56 5.69 4.88 17.88
C ILE A 56 6.79 4.66 16.86
N GLN A 57 8.02 5.13 17.12
CA GLN A 57 9.16 4.97 16.19
C GLN A 57 9.41 3.50 15.86
N TRP A 58 9.61 2.66 16.88
CA TRP A 58 9.92 1.24 16.68
C TRP A 58 8.78 0.47 16.01
N LEU A 59 7.54 0.74 16.42
CA LEU A 59 6.37 0.08 15.85
C LEU A 59 6.09 0.54 14.41
N SER A 60 6.30 1.82 14.09
CA SER A 60 6.16 2.36 12.74
C SER A 60 7.20 1.77 11.80
N LEU A 61 8.47 1.71 12.24
CA LEU A 61 9.54 1.07 11.48
C LEU A 61 9.23 -0.42 11.24
N ALA A 62 8.77 -1.13 12.28
CA ALA A 62 8.38 -2.53 12.16
C ALA A 62 7.21 -2.72 11.18
N ALA A 63 6.22 -1.82 11.19
CA ALA A 63 5.11 -1.84 10.23
C ALA A 63 5.59 -1.60 8.79
N VAL A 64 6.50 -0.66 8.55
CA VAL A 64 7.06 -0.43 7.21
C VAL A 64 7.85 -1.65 6.72
N VAL A 65 8.70 -2.22 7.57
CA VAL A 65 9.48 -3.41 7.22
C VAL A 65 8.56 -4.60 6.96
N GLY A 66 7.55 -4.80 7.80
CA GLY A 66 6.53 -5.83 7.64
C GLY A 66 5.77 -5.67 6.32
N PHE A 67 5.37 -4.44 5.99
CA PHE A 67 4.73 -4.10 4.72
C PHE A 67 5.61 -4.45 3.52
N ILE A 68 6.87 -4.02 3.51
CA ILE A 68 7.79 -4.31 2.40
C ILE A 68 8.01 -5.83 2.25
N ALA A 69 8.06 -6.57 3.36
CA ALA A 69 8.18 -8.02 3.34
C ALA A 69 6.93 -8.71 2.79
N GLU A 70 5.73 -8.27 3.19
CA GLU A 70 4.45 -8.78 2.70
C GLU A 70 4.24 -8.47 1.21
N GLU A 71 4.58 -7.26 0.79
CA GLU A 71 4.61 -6.84 -0.61
C GLU A 71 5.48 -7.79 -1.43
N ARG A 72 6.72 -8.02 -0.99
CA ARG A 72 7.65 -8.96 -1.67
C ARG A 72 7.15 -10.40 -1.69
N LYS A 73 6.44 -10.85 -0.65
CA LYS A 73 5.89 -12.21 -0.58
C LYS A 73 4.71 -12.38 -1.53
N THR A 74 3.78 -11.43 -1.52
CA THR A 74 2.61 -11.42 -2.40
C THR A 74 3.06 -11.31 -3.86
N PHE A 75 4.06 -10.47 -4.10
CA PHE A 75 4.72 -10.34 -5.38
C PHE A 75 5.33 -11.65 -5.90
N ARG A 76 6.09 -12.39 -5.08
CA ARG A 76 6.65 -13.69 -5.49
C ARG A 76 5.56 -14.68 -5.92
N ARG A 77 4.39 -14.64 -5.27
CA ARG A 77 3.25 -15.48 -5.68
C ARG A 77 2.66 -15.06 -7.02
N VAL A 78 2.57 -13.75 -7.30
CA VAL A 78 2.10 -13.24 -8.59
C VAL A 78 3.03 -13.68 -9.73
N ILE A 79 4.36 -13.59 -9.55
CA ILE A 79 5.31 -14.10 -10.55
C ILE A 79 5.13 -15.60 -10.79
N GLN A 80 5.03 -16.40 -9.73
CA GLN A 80 4.85 -17.84 -9.87
C GLN A 80 3.59 -18.20 -10.67
N LEU A 81 2.52 -17.42 -10.50
CA LEU A 81 1.28 -17.57 -11.26
C LEU A 81 1.44 -17.13 -12.72
N GLU A 82 2.16 -16.04 -13.00
CA GLU A 82 2.46 -15.61 -14.38
C GLU A 82 3.37 -16.60 -15.12
N GLU A 83 4.37 -17.15 -14.45
CA GLU A 83 5.24 -18.20 -14.99
C GLU A 83 4.45 -19.49 -15.29
N ALA A 84 3.51 -19.88 -14.41
CA ALA A 84 2.65 -21.04 -14.62
C ALA A 84 1.67 -20.87 -15.80
N LEU A 85 1.30 -19.63 -16.14
CA LEU A 85 0.45 -19.29 -17.29
C LEU A 85 1.21 -19.21 -18.63
N GLY A 86 2.54 -19.27 -18.62
CA GLY A 86 3.35 -19.09 -19.82
C GLY A 86 3.37 -17.64 -20.37
N HIS A 87 2.82 -16.67 -19.63
CA HIS A 87 2.89 -15.26 -19.96
C HIS A 87 4.25 -14.69 -19.55
N ILE A 88 5.30 -15.00 -20.32
CA ILE A 88 6.61 -14.33 -20.19
C ILE A 88 6.59 -13.09 -21.08
N GLU A 89 5.84 -12.05 -20.70
CA GLU A 89 5.99 -10.73 -21.33
C GLU A 89 7.05 -9.93 -20.55
N GLU A 90 8.11 -9.46 -21.22
CA GLU A 90 9.15 -8.59 -20.63
C GLU A 90 8.56 -7.32 -19.99
N THR A 91 7.41 -6.86 -20.49
CA THR A 91 6.59 -5.77 -19.94
C THR A 91 6.15 -6.04 -18.50
N SER A 92 5.94 -7.31 -18.12
CA SER A 92 5.54 -7.71 -16.75
C SER A 92 6.65 -7.39 -15.75
N ARG A 93 7.92 -7.72 -16.05
CA ARG A 93 9.05 -7.54 -15.13
C ARG A 93 9.38 -6.08 -14.85
N GLY A 94 9.33 -5.22 -15.86
CA GLY A 94 9.60 -3.79 -15.69
C GLY A 94 8.53 -3.08 -14.85
N TYR A 95 7.26 -3.38 -15.14
CA TYR A 95 6.11 -2.88 -14.36
C TYR A 95 6.20 -3.30 -12.90
N VAL A 96 6.47 -4.58 -12.69
CA VAL A 96 6.67 -5.21 -11.40
C VAL A 96 7.82 -4.57 -10.60
N LEU A 97 8.98 -4.40 -11.22
CA LEU A 97 10.16 -3.86 -10.55
C LEU A 97 9.88 -2.41 -10.11
N ALA A 98 9.19 -1.65 -10.96
CA ALA A 98 8.78 -0.30 -10.65
C ALA A 98 7.86 -0.25 -9.42
N GLN A 99 6.89 -1.17 -9.29
CA GLN A 99 6.03 -1.24 -8.08
C GLN A 99 6.82 -1.52 -6.80
N VAL A 100 7.80 -2.42 -6.85
CA VAL A 100 8.62 -2.76 -5.69
C VAL A 100 9.54 -1.60 -5.29
N ILE A 101 10.08 -0.86 -6.26
CA ILE A 101 11.00 0.25 -6.03
C ILE A 101 10.29 1.49 -5.46
N VAL A 102 8.98 1.65 -5.74
CA VAL A 102 8.18 2.78 -5.26
C VAL A 102 8.28 2.94 -3.74
N TRP A 103 8.17 1.85 -2.98
CA TRP A 103 8.13 1.93 -1.52
C TRP A 103 9.47 2.32 -0.89
N PRO A 104 10.61 1.69 -1.21
CA PRO A 104 11.92 2.16 -0.75
C PRO A 104 12.21 3.61 -1.14
N LEU A 105 11.88 3.99 -2.38
CA LEU A 105 12.08 5.36 -2.86
C LEU A 105 11.24 6.34 -2.03
N SER A 106 10.00 6.00 -1.76
CA SER A 106 9.10 6.81 -0.97
C SER A 106 9.58 6.96 0.48
N ALA A 107 10.09 5.89 1.08
CA ALA A 107 10.66 5.93 2.44
C ALA A 107 11.90 6.83 2.50
N LEU A 108 12.75 6.78 1.48
CA LEU A 108 13.94 7.64 1.39
C LEU A 108 13.55 9.12 1.29
N ILE A 109 12.58 9.46 0.43
CA ILE A 109 12.12 10.84 0.26
C ILE A 109 11.44 11.34 1.55
N ALA A 110 10.60 10.52 2.19
CA ALA A 110 9.97 10.87 3.46
C ALA A 110 11.00 11.17 4.56
N SER A 111 12.09 10.38 4.60
CA SER A 111 13.17 10.55 5.58
C SER A 111 13.96 11.85 5.39
N VAL A 112 14.06 12.36 4.15
CA VAL A 112 14.66 13.67 3.88
C VAL A 112 13.73 14.82 4.27
N TYR A 113 12.41 14.60 4.19
CA TYR A 113 11.42 15.64 4.41
C TYR A 113 11.16 15.93 5.90
N THR A 114 11.18 14.92 6.77
CA THR A 114 10.80 15.10 8.17
C THR A 114 11.36 14.00 9.09
N GLU A 115 11.69 14.39 10.32
CA GLU A 115 12.05 13.49 11.42
C GLU A 115 10.86 13.14 12.33
N ASN A 116 9.68 13.73 12.08
CA ASN A 116 8.48 13.44 12.87
C ASN A 116 7.75 12.22 12.29
N GLU A 117 7.65 11.14 13.07
CA GLU A 117 7.06 9.86 12.63
C GLU A 117 5.67 9.96 12.00
N GLY A 118 4.79 10.79 12.55
CA GLY A 118 3.44 10.95 12.00
C GLY A 118 3.45 11.64 10.64
N LEU A 119 4.28 12.68 10.47
CA LEU A 119 4.49 13.33 9.17
C LEU A 119 5.21 12.39 8.20
N TRP A 120 6.21 11.67 8.70
CA TRP A 120 7.00 10.73 7.91
C TRP A 120 6.11 9.66 7.30
N LEU A 121 5.20 9.06 8.08
CA LEU A 121 4.23 8.08 7.59
C LEU A 121 3.23 8.67 6.59
N LEU A 122 2.74 9.90 6.82
CA LEU A 122 1.85 10.56 5.85
C LEU A 122 2.53 10.79 4.51
N VAL A 123 3.78 11.25 4.53
CA VAL A 123 4.58 11.48 3.31
C VAL A 123 4.93 10.16 2.64
N PHE A 124 5.38 9.16 3.40
CA PHE A 124 5.70 7.83 2.89
C PHE A 124 4.49 7.16 2.23
N ILE A 125 3.34 7.09 2.91
CA ILE A 125 2.16 6.44 2.35
C ILE A 125 1.61 7.28 1.18
N GLY A 126 1.50 8.60 1.35
CA GLY A 126 0.95 9.49 0.33
C GLY A 126 1.76 9.51 -0.97
N LEU A 127 3.08 9.61 -0.86
CA LEU A 127 3.99 9.59 -2.00
C LEU A 127 4.06 8.20 -2.65
N GLY A 128 4.08 7.12 -1.85
CA GLY A 128 4.04 5.76 -2.36
C GLY A 128 2.81 5.50 -3.24
N LEU A 129 1.63 5.97 -2.81
CA LEU A 129 0.41 5.86 -3.61
C LEU A 129 0.48 6.66 -4.91
N PHE A 130 1.05 7.87 -4.87
CA PHE A 130 1.19 8.71 -6.06
C PHE A 130 2.15 8.08 -7.08
N LEU A 131 3.30 7.59 -6.63
CA LEU A 131 4.26 6.90 -7.47
C LEU A 131 3.67 5.61 -8.05
N LEU A 132 2.91 4.83 -7.27
CA LEU A 132 2.18 3.67 -7.79
C LEU A 132 1.22 4.05 -8.91
N THR A 133 0.47 5.14 -8.78
CA THR A 133 -0.41 5.60 -9.88
C THR A 133 0.36 6.01 -11.13
N GLY A 134 1.56 6.59 -10.96
CA GLY A 134 2.45 6.90 -12.07
C GLY A 134 2.92 5.63 -12.79
N VAL A 135 3.32 4.60 -12.03
CA VAL A 135 3.71 3.28 -12.58
C VAL A 135 2.54 2.65 -13.35
N GLU A 136 1.33 2.68 -12.80
CA GLU A 136 0.15 2.16 -13.50
C GLU A 136 -0.16 2.91 -14.80
N PHE A 137 -0.04 4.23 -14.78
CA PHE A 137 -0.27 5.04 -15.96
C PHE A 137 0.76 4.74 -17.07
N ILE A 138 2.05 4.62 -16.71
CA ILE A 138 3.13 4.39 -17.67
C ILE A 138 3.04 3.00 -18.30
N PHE A 139 2.78 1.95 -17.50
CA PHE A 139 2.88 0.57 -17.97
C PHE A 139 1.54 -0.03 -18.44
N ILE A 140 0.41 0.42 -17.88
CA ILE A 140 -0.92 -0.15 -18.18
C ILE A 140 -1.81 0.86 -18.93
N GLY A 141 -1.46 2.15 -18.94
CA GLY A 141 -2.31 3.20 -19.51
C GLY A 141 -3.62 3.42 -18.73
N LYS A 142 -3.80 2.75 -17.59
CA LYS A 142 -4.98 2.91 -16.73
C LYS A 142 -4.76 4.09 -15.78
N ARG A 143 -5.73 5.01 -15.78
CA ARG A 143 -5.75 6.16 -14.87
C ARG A 143 -6.48 5.78 -13.58
N ASP A 144 -5.75 5.26 -12.60
CA ASP A 144 -6.28 5.00 -11.25
C ASP A 144 -6.37 6.29 -10.42
N TRP A 145 -7.35 7.13 -10.75
CA TRP A 145 -7.57 8.40 -10.06
C TRP A 145 -7.96 8.22 -8.58
N LYS A 146 -8.48 7.06 -8.18
CA LYS A 146 -8.93 6.79 -6.80
C LYS A 146 -7.71 6.65 -5.89
N THR A 147 -6.71 5.88 -6.32
CA THR A 147 -5.44 5.73 -5.61
C THR A 147 -4.67 7.05 -5.58
N ALA A 148 -4.70 7.83 -6.68
CA ALA A 148 -4.08 9.15 -6.71
C ALA A 148 -4.75 10.13 -5.73
N LEU A 149 -6.08 10.11 -5.64
CA LEU A 149 -6.84 10.91 -4.68
C LEU A 149 -6.45 10.58 -3.24
N ALA A 150 -6.29 9.29 -2.91
CA ALA A 150 -5.82 8.85 -1.60
C ALA A 150 -4.45 9.48 -1.27
N GLY A 151 -3.50 9.40 -2.20
CA GLY A 151 -2.18 10.02 -2.06
C GLY A 151 -2.27 11.53 -1.84
N VAL A 152 -3.10 12.24 -2.62
CA VAL A 152 -3.30 13.70 -2.49
C VAL A 152 -3.88 14.08 -1.14
N ILE A 153 -4.86 13.33 -0.63
CA ILE A 153 -5.45 13.57 0.70
C ILE A 153 -4.37 13.46 1.78
N LEU A 154 -3.55 12.41 1.74
CA LEU A 154 -2.49 12.21 2.73
C LEU A 154 -1.40 13.27 2.66
N LEU A 155 -0.93 13.60 1.47
CA LEU A 155 0.09 14.64 1.29
C LEU A 155 -0.43 16.01 1.71
N SER A 156 -1.69 16.34 1.42
CA SER A 156 -2.31 17.59 1.85
C SER A 156 -2.51 17.65 3.37
N SER A 157 -2.73 16.48 4.01
CA SER A 157 -2.89 16.38 5.46
C SER A 157 -1.62 16.75 6.23
N THR A 158 -0.44 16.71 5.59
CA THR A 158 0.82 17.14 6.22
C THR A 158 0.80 18.61 6.67
N ALA A 159 0.08 19.48 5.94
CA ALA A 159 -0.02 20.91 6.27
C ALA A 159 -0.88 21.18 7.53
N LEU A 160 -1.76 20.25 7.89
CA LEU A 160 -2.68 20.34 9.03
C LEU A 160 -2.28 19.40 10.17
N TYR A 161 -1.06 18.85 10.12
CA TYR A 161 -0.60 17.85 11.07
C TYR A 161 -0.46 18.42 12.48
N THR A 162 -1.08 17.74 13.45
CA THR A 162 -1.04 18.11 14.88
C THR A 162 -0.49 17.02 15.78
N GLY A 163 -0.21 15.82 15.26
CA GLY A 163 0.32 14.70 16.04
C GLY A 163 0.00 13.34 15.41
N PHE A 164 0.56 12.26 15.97
CA PHE A 164 0.44 10.91 15.40
C PHE A 164 -1.02 10.45 15.29
N GLY A 165 -1.87 10.77 16.27
CA GLY A 165 -3.31 10.47 16.20
C GLY A 165 -4.01 11.12 15.00
N TYR A 166 -3.59 12.32 14.60
CA TYR A 166 -4.09 12.96 13.38
C TYR A 166 -3.63 12.20 12.13
N ALA A 167 -2.37 11.75 12.08
CA ALA A 167 -1.88 10.94 10.96
C ALA A 167 -2.66 9.62 10.82
N VAL A 168 -2.97 8.94 11.93
CA VAL A 168 -3.83 7.74 11.95
C VAL A 168 -5.21 8.04 11.37
N MET A 169 -5.84 9.14 11.81
CA MET A 169 -7.15 9.55 11.32
C MET A 169 -7.13 9.87 9.82
N ALA A 170 -6.12 10.59 9.35
CA ALA A 170 -5.97 10.95 7.94
C ALA A 170 -5.79 9.70 7.05
N VAL A 171 -4.97 8.73 7.48
CA VAL A 171 -4.83 7.44 6.78
C VAL A 171 -6.13 6.66 6.77
N ALA A 172 -6.78 6.50 7.92
CA ALA A 172 -8.04 5.78 8.02
C ALA A 172 -9.13 6.40 7.11
N PHE A 173 -9.23 7.74 7.09
CA PHE A 173 -10.18 8.46 6.24
C PHE A 173 -9.88 8.26 4.75
N ALA A 174 -8.65 8.54 4.31
CA ALA A 174 -8.26 8.43 2.91
C ALA A 174 -8.49 7.01 2.38
N PHE A 175 -8.18 6.01 3.19
CA PHE A 175 -8.24 4.61 2.77
C PHE A 175 -9.67 4.08 2.78
N SER A 176 -10.47 4.45 3.78
CA SER A 176 -11.90 4.11 3.82
C SER A 176 -12.66 4.75 2.66
N LEU A 177 -12.38 6.02 2.34
CA LEU A 177 -12.96 6.71 1.20
C LEU A 177 -12.58 6.02 -0.12
N THR A 178 -11.31 5.64 -0.26
CA THR A 178 -10.80 4.96 -1.46
C THR A 178 -11.43 3.58 -1.64
N ALA A 179 -11.57 2.81 -0.56
CA ALA A 179 -12.27 1.53 -0.57
C ALA A 179 -13.75 1.69 -0.96
N TYR A 180 -14.43 2.68 -0.39
CA TYR A 180 -15.82 3.01 -0.75
C TYR A 180 -15.97 3.37 -2.24
N LEU A 181 -15.07 4.19 -2.80
CA LEU A 181 -15.08 4.53 -4.22
C LEU A 181 -14.82 3.33 -5.14
N HIS A 182 -14.03 2.36 -4.69
CA HIS A 182 -13.84 1.09 -5.40
C HIS A 182 -15.10 0.22 -5.35
N LEU A 183 -15.71 0.04 -4.18
CA LEU A 183 -16.95 -0.73 -3.99
C LEU A 183 -18.12 -0.13 -4.76
N LYS A 184 -18.30 1.20 -4.70
CA LYS A 184 -19.37 1.90 -5.43
C LYS A 184 -19.24 1.76 -6.94
N GLY A 185 -18.01 1.68 -7.46
CA GLY A 185 -17.77 1.40 -8.87
C GLY A 185 -18.21 0.00 -9.26
N ALA A 186 -17.85 -0.99 -8.43
CA ALA A 186 -18.15 -2.40 -8.68
C ALA A 186 -19.65 -2.75 -8.53
N MET A 187 -20.44 -1.97 -7.80
CA MET A 187 -21.90 -2.17 -7.66
C MET A 187 -22.72 -1.50 -8.77
N ARG A 188 -22.10 -0.70 -9.65
CA ARG A 188 -22.77 -0.02 -10.77
C ARG A 188 -22.52 -0.69 -12.13
N GLU A 189 -21.62 -1.67 -12.17
CA GLU A 189 -21.40 -2.60 -13.29
C GLU A 189 -22.22 -3.87 -13.06
#